data_AF-A0A970VNB2-F1
#
_entry.id   AF-A0A970VNB2-F1
#
_cell.length_a   1.000
_cell.length_b   1.000
_cell.length_c   1.000
_cell.angle_alpha   90.00
_cell.angle_beta   90.00
_cell.angle_gamma   90.00
#
_symmetry.space_group_name_H-M   'P 1'
#
loop_
_entity.id
_entity.type
_entity.pdbx_description
1 polymer ?
#
loop_
_entity_poly.entity_id
_entity_poly.type
_entity_poly.pdbx_seq_one_letter_code
_entity_poly.pdbx_strand_id
1 'polypeptide(L)'
;MFLSNFQDALYAIPSFLIAISIHEFAHGKAAHLLGDPTAKSVGRLTLNPFKHIDPLGLLMIALFGFGWAKPVPVNPLFLRGNRRKAMLLVAAAGPAANFALALLAGLGLATFDLLGWGGL
;
A
#
# COMPACT_ATOMS: atom_id res chain seq x y z
N MET A 1 9.05 -12.36 18.82
CA MET A 1 7.83 -11.61 18.45
C MET A 1 8.18 -10.72 17.26
N PHE A 2 7.28 -10.50 16.29
CA PHE A 2 7.57 -9.75 15.05
C PHE A 2 8.06 -8.31 15.32
N LEU A 3 7.65 -7.75 16.44
CA LEU A 3 8.24 -6.56 17.06
C LEU A 3 9.03 -7.04 18.28
N SER A 4 10.28 -7.46 18.06
CA SER A 4 11.09 -8.03 19.14
C SER A 4 11.58 -6.94 20.08
N ASN A 5 11.86 -5.76 19.53
CA ASN A 5 12.39 -4.60 20.23
C ASN A 5 11.69 -3.31 19.76
N PHE A 6 11.82 -2.21 20.53
CA PHE A 6 11.25 -0.92 20.18
C PHE A 6 11.72 -0.38 18.82
N GLN A 7 12.99 -0.63 18.47
CA GLN A 7 13.57 -0.22 17.18
C GLN A 7 12.86 -0.87 15.99
N ASP A 8 12.51 -2.17 16.09
CA ASP A 8 11.79 -2.87 15.03
C ASP A 8 10.43 -2.21 14.78
N ALA A 9 9.72 -1.84 15.85
CA ALA A 9 8.44 -1.15 15.75
C ALA A 9 8.60 0.24 15.12
N LEU A 10 9.68 0.95 15.45
CA LEU A 10 9.99 2.28 14.92
C LEU A 10 10.15 2.27 13.39
N TYR A 11 10.71 1.20 12.82
CA TYR A 11 10.90 1.08 11.37
C TYR A 11 9.75 0.36 10.68
N ALA A 12 9.27 -0.74 11.25
CA ALA A 12 8.26 -1.59 10.62
C ALA A 12 6.91 -0.89 10.49
N ILE A 13 6.47 -0.17 11.53
CA ILE A 13 5.14 0.47 11.52
C ILE A 13 5.05 1.55 10.43
N PRO A 14 5.94 2.56 10.37
CA PRO A 14 5.89 3.56 9.30
C PRO A 14 6.06 2.96 7.91
N SER A 15 6.98 1.99 7.75
CA SER A 15 7.20 1.31 6.46
C SER A 15 5.94 0.59 5.98
N PHE A 16 5.28 -0.14 6.88
CA PHE A 16 4.03 -0.81 6.59
C PHE A 16 2.92 0.18 6.23
N LEU A 17 2.77 1.28 6.99
CA LEU A 17 1.77 2.31 6.73
C LEU A 17 1.96 2.99 5.37
N ILE A 18 3.20 3.30 4.99
CA ILE A 18 3.53 3.87 3.69
C ILE A 18 3.21 2.86 2.57
N ALA A 19 3.70 1.63 2.70
CA ALA A 19 3.49 0.59 1.71
C ALA A 19 2.00 0.32 1.47
N ILE A 20 1.22 0.13 2.53
CA ILE A 20 -0.20 -0.18 2.40
C ILE A 20 -1.01 1.00 1.87
N SER A 21 -0.65 2.24 2.24
CA SER A 21 -1.31 3.43 1.71
C SER A 21 -1.12 3.57 0.21
N ILE A 22 0.10 3.34 -0.27
CA ILE A 22 0.43 3.38 -1.69
C ILE A 22 -0.27 2.22 -2.42
N HIS A 23 -0.29 1.02 -1.83
CA HIS A 23 -0.96 -0.16 -2.36
C HIS A 23 -2.45 0.08 -2.61
N GLU A 24 -3.18 0.48 -1.57
CA GLU A 24 -4.63 0.74 -1.64
C GLU A 24 -4.94 1.97 -2.52
N PHE A 25 -4.10 3.00 -2.46
CA PHE A 25 -4.21 4.13 -3.38
C PHE A 25 -4.05 3.69 -4.84
N ALA A 26 -3.12 2.80 -5.14
CA ALA A 26 -2.89 2.32 -6.49
C ALA A 26 -4.07 1.51 -7.03
N HIS A 27 -4.67 0.62 -6.21
CA HIS A 27 -5.94 -0.04 -6.55
C HIS A 27 -7.03 0.98 -6.88
N GLY A 28 -7.25 1.96 -6.00
CA GLY A 28 -8.28 2.97 -6.18
C GLY A 28 -8.03 3.86 -7.39
N LYS A 29 -6.77 4.24 -7.65
CA LYS A 29 -6.38 5.05 -8.79
C LYS A 29 -6.55 4.29 -10.11
N ALA A 30 -6.16 3.03 -10.16
CA ALA A 30 -6.38 2.17 -11.32
C ALA A 30 -7.88 2.01 -11.60
N ALA A 31 -8.69 1.73 -10.58
CA ALA A 31 -10.14 1.64 -10.72
C ALA A 31 -10.73 2.96 -11.24
N HIS A 32 -10.29 4.10 -10.70
CA HIS A 32 -10.72 5.43 -11.14
C HIS A 32 -10.39 5.72 -12.60
N LEU A 33 -9.16 5.41 -13.04
CA LEU A 33 -8.74 5.57 -14.43
C LEU A 33 -9.50 4.63 -15.38
N LEU A 34 -9.91 3.45 -14.90
CA LEU A 34 -10.73 2.50 -15.64
C LEU A 34 -12.24 2.80 -15.59
N GLY A 35 -12.62 3.90 -14.92
CA GLY A 35 -13.98 4.45 -14.94
C GLY A 35 -14.78 4.30 -13.64
N ASP A 36 -14.24 3.67 -12.61
CA ASP A 36 -14.92 3.48 -11.32
C ASP A 36 -14.69 4.67 -10.35
N PRO A 37 -15.70 5.51 -10.10
CA PRO A 37 -15.56 6.64 -9.18
C PRO A 37 -15.69 6.26 -7.70
N THR A 38 -15.99 4.99 -7.36
CA THR A 38 -16.41 4.58 -6.01
C THR A 38 -15.40 4.98 -4.93
N ALA A 39 -14.12 4.62 -5.09
CA ALA A 39 -13.07 4.99 -4.13
C ALA A 39 -12.97 6.50 -3.93
N LYS A 40 -13.14 7.29 -5.00
CA LYS A 40 -13.06 8.75 -4.96
C LYS A 40 -14.29 9.36 -4.28
N SER A 41 -15.49 8.87 -4.58
CA SER A 41 -16.75 9.42 -4.05
C SER A 41 -16.88 9.25 -2.54
N VAL A 42 -16.33 8.18 -1.97
CA VAL A 42 -16.29 7.96 -0.51
C VAL A 42 -15.03 8.51 0.16
N GLY A 43 -14.21 9.29 -0.55
CA GLY A 43 -12.98 9.90 0.00
C GLY A 43 -11.89 8.89 0.37
N ARG A 44 -11.90 7.69 -0.24
CA ARG A 44 -10.92 6.61 -0.02
C ARG A 44 -9.78 6.62 -1.04
N LEU A 45 -9.86 7.45 -2.09
CA LEU A 45 -8.75 7.70 -3.01
C LEU A 45 -7.77 8.72 -2.41
N THR A 46 -6.94 8.27 -1.48
CA THR A 46 -6.02 9.12 -0.72
C THR A 46 -4.77 8.34 -0.29
N LEU A 47 -3.66 9.04 -0.05
CA LEU A 47 -2.45 8.46 0.56
C LEU A 47 -2.45 8.54 2.08
N ASN A 48 -3.54 9.02 2.71
CA ASN A 48 -3.66 9.06 4.15
C ASN A 48 -3.73 7.63 4.74
N PRO A 49 -2.73 7.17 5.51
CA PRO A 49 -2.68 5.81 6.05
C PRO A 49 -3.85 5.49 6.96
N PHE A 50 -4.31 6.46 7.75
CA PHE A 50 -5.42 6.26 8.70
C PHE A 50 -6.74 5.90 8.02
N LYS A 51 -6.89 6.20 6.73
CA LYS A 51 -8.08 5.77 5.97
C LYS A 51 -8.02 4.29 5.61
N HIS A 52 -6.83 3.72 5.48
CA HIS A 52 -6.57 2.34 5.02
C HIS A 52 -6.27 1.36 6.16
N ILE A 53 -6.26 1.81 7.40
CA ILE A 53 -6.06 0.93 8.56
C ILE A 53 -7.38 0.27 8.98
N ASP A 54 -7.33 -1.03 9.23
CA ASP A 54 -8.33 -1.77 9.98
C ASP A 54 -7.80 -1.95 11.43
N PRO A 55 -8.50 -1.44 12.47
CA PRO A 55 -8.06 -1.60 13.85
C PRO A 55 -7.86 -3.06 14.28
N LEU A 56 -8.69 -3.98 13.78
CA LEU A 56 -8.55 -5.40 14.06
C LEU A 56 -7.35 -5.97 13.31
N GLY A 57 -7.18 -5.61 12.05
CA GLY A 57 -6.01 -5.99 11.25
C GLY A 57 -4.70 -5.52 11.89
N LEU A 58 -4.67 -4.29 12.40
CA LEU A 58 -3.53 -3.73 13.13
C LEU A 58 -3.24 -4.50 14.43
N LEU A 59 -4.29 -4.85 15.19
CA LEU A 59 -4.15 -5.66 16.39
C LEU A 59 -3.57 -7.05 16.07
N MET A 60 -4.00 -7.68 14.96
CA MET A 60 -3.46 -8.96 14.54
C MET A 60 -1.96 -8.86 14.19
N ILE A 61 -1.52 -7.78 13.54
CA ILE A 61 -0.09 -7.55 13.26
C ILE A 61 0.69 -7.44 14.57
N ALA A 62 0.18 -6.68 15.54
CA ALA A 62 0.85 -6.49 16.82
C ALA A 62 0.99 -7.80 17.62
N LEU A 63 -0.05 -8.63 17.65
CA LEU A 63 -0.09 -9.85 18.47
C LEU A 63 0.54 -11.06 17.77
N PHE A 64 0.32 -11.21 16.47
CA PHE A 64 0.62 -12.42 15.71
C PHE A 64 1.59 -12.21 14.54
N GLY A 65 1.95 -10.96 14.21
CA GLY A 65 2.83 -10.65 13.09
C GLY A 65 2.19 -10.78 11.70
N PHE A 66 0.88 -11.01 11.63
CA PHE A 66 0.11 -11.03 10.38
C PHE A 66 -1.16 -10.19 10.54
N GLY A 67 -1.65 -9.58 9.46
CA GLY A 67 -2.92 -8.87 9.46
C GLY A 67 -3.24 -8.28 8.10
N TRP A 68 -4.24 -7.42 8.03
CA TRP A 68 -4.76 -6.86 6.79
C TRP A 68 -5.06 -5.37 6.91
N ALA A 69 -5.20 -4.75 5.75
CA ALA A 69 -5.62 -3.37 5.63
C ALA A 69 -7.13 -3.28 5.44
N LYS A 70 -7.69 -2.09 5.65
CA LYS A 70 -9.03 -1.78 5.20
C LYS A 70 -8.98 -1.56 3.68
N PRO A 71 -9.58 -2.44 2.85
CA PRO A 71 -9.43 -2.37 1.40
C PRO A 71 -10.18 -1.17 0.80
N VAL A 72 -9.63 -0.59 -0.26
CA VAL A 72 -10.30 0.45 -1.04
C VAL A 72 -11.50 -0.15 -1.81
N PRO A 73 -12.67 0.50 -1.80
CA PRO A 73 -13.82 -0.05 -2.49
C PRO A 73 -13.64 0.07 -4.01
N VAL A 74 -13.84 -1.05 -4.70
CA VAL A 74 -13.87 -1.14 -6.15
C VAL A 74 -15.23 -1.68 -6.54
N ASN A 75 -15.96 -0.95 -7.38
CA ASN A 75 -17.21 -1.41 -7.96
C ASN A 75 -16.98 -1.80 -9.41
N PRO A 76 -16.99 -3.12 -9.72
CA PRO A 76 -16.78 -3.58 -11.08
C PRO A 76 -17.79 -2.96 -12.05
N LEU A 77 -19.02 -2.58 -11.61
CA LEU A 77 -20.13 -2.09 -12.44
C LEU A 77 -19.79 -0.85 -13.24
N PHE A 78 -18.88 -0.03 -12.73
CA PHE A 78 -18.44 1.19 -13.39
C PHE A 78 -17.21 1.00 -14.29
N LEU A 79 -16.56 -0.17 -14.25
CA LEU A 79 -15.37 -0.43 -15.07
C LEU A 79 -15.73 -0.50 -16.55
N ARG A 80 -15.00 0.27 -17.36
CA ARG A 80 -15.19 0.37 -18.80
C ARG A 80 -14.48 -0.76 -19.54
N GLY A 81 -15.00 -1.11 -20.71
CA GLY A 81 -14.41 -2.11 -21.60
C GLY A 81 -14.55 -3.54 -21.08
N ASN A 82 -13.54 -4.39 -21.30
CA ASN A 82 -13.57 -5.77 -20.81
C ASN A 82 -13.33 -5.80 -19.29
N ARG A 83 -14.41 -6.01 -18.57
CA ARG A 83 -14.45 -6.00 -17.10
C ARG A 83 -13.49 -6.98 -16.42
N ARG A 84 -13.26 -8.16 -17.01
CA ARG A 84 -12.30 -9.14 -16.45
C ARG A 84 -10.87 -8.60 -16.55
N LYS A 85 -10.52 -8.03 -17.70
CA LYS A 85 -9.22 -7.38 -17.90
C LYS A 85 -9.05 -6.16 -16.98
N ALA A 86 -10.10 -5.33 -16.87
CA ALA A 86 -10.09 -4.18 -15.98
C ALA A 86 -9.88 -4.59 -14.52
N MET A 87 -10.61 -5.59 -14.03
CA MET A 87 -10.42 -6.13 -12.67
C MET A 87 -9.01 -6.69 -12.46
N LEU A 88 -8.44 -7.39 -13.45
CA LEU A 88 -7.07 -7.88 -13.38
C LEU A 88 -6.06 -6.73 -13.25
N LEU A 89 -6.23 -5.66 -14.03
CA LEU A 89 -5.37 -4.47 -13.96
C LEU A 89 -5.51 -3.77 -12.60
N VAL A 90 -6.73 -3.63 -12.09
CA VAL A 90 -6.97 -3.08 -10.75
C VAL A 90 -6.27 -3.94 -9.70
N ALA A 91 -6.46 -5.27 -9.72
CA ALA A 91 -5.85 -6.20 -8.77
C ALA A 91 -4.31 -6.22 -8.84
N ALA A 92 -3.73 -6.00 -10.02
CA ALA A 92 -2.28 -5.92 -10.19
C ALA A 92 -1.69 -4.57 -9.74
N ALA A 93 -2.49 -3.50 -9.70
CA ALA A 93 -2.00 -2.15 -9.43
C ALA A 93 -1.37 -1.99 -8.05
N GLY A 94 -1.98 -2.55 -7.00
CA GLY A 94 -1.44 -2.53 -5.64
C GLY A 94 -0.07 -3.22 -5.53
N PRO A 95 0.04 -4.52 -5.91
CA PRO A 95 1.32 -5.22 -5.93
C PRO A 95 2.38 -4.52 -6.78
N ALA A 96 2.03 -4.06 -7.99
CA ALA A 96 2.95 -3.33 -8.85
C ALA A 96 3.47 -2.04 -8.20
N ALA A 97 2.62 -1.30 -7.48
CA ALA A 97 3.03 -0.11 -6.75
C ALA A 97 3.98 -0.43 -5.59
N ASN A 98 3.78 -1.53 -4.88
CA ASN A 98 4.72 -1.97 -3.84
C ASN A 98 6.06 -2.42 -4.42
N PHE A 99 6.06 -3.13 -5.55
CA PHE A 99 7.31 -3.45 -6.25
C PHE A 99 8.06 -2.19 -6.68
N ALA A 100 7.36 -1.21 -7.25
CA ALA A 100 7.96 0.08 -7.60
C ALA A 100 8.51 0.82 -6.36
N LEU A 101 7.76 0.83 -5.25
CA LEU A 101 8.21 1.42 -3.99
C LEU A 101 9.46 0.74 -3.45
N ALA A 102 9.50 -0.60 -3.48
CA ALA A 102 10.66 -1.38 -3.04
C ALA A 102 11.90 -1.08 -3.91
N LEU A 103 11.72 -0.99 -5.23
CA LEU A 103 12.81 -0.60 -6.13
C LEU A 103 13.32 0.81 -5.84
N LEU A 104 12.43 1.78 -5.65
CA LEU A 104 12.82 3.17 -5.33
C LEU A 104 13.54 3.26 -3.98
N ALA A 105 13.05 2.55 -2.96
CA ALA A 105 13.68 2.50 -1.65
C ALA A 105 15.07 1.84 -1.71
N GLY A 106 15.19 0.72 -2.45
CA GLY A 106 16.46 0.02 -2.63
C GLY A 106 17.49 0.85 -3.41
N LEU A 107 17.06 1.56 -4.45
CA LEU A 107 17.93 2.50 -5.17
C LEU A 107 18.38 3.66 -4.28
N GLY A 108 17.48 4.20 -3.46
CA GLY A 108 17.81 5.26 -2.51
C GLY A 108 18.82 4.81 -1.45
N LEU A 109 18.69 3.57 -0.95
CA LEU A 109 19.67 2.99 -0.03
C LEU A 109 21.03 2.80 -0.71
N ALA A 110 21.04 2.24 -1.92
CA ALA A 110 22.26 2.01 -2.68
C ALA A 110 23.00 3.33 -2.98
N THR A 111 22.27 4.39 -3.37
CA THR A 111 22.90 5.70 -3.60
C THR A 111 23.39 6.35 -2.31
N PHE A 112 22.65 6.21 -1.21
CA PHE A 112 23.10 6.68 0.10
C PHE A 112 24.42 6.03 0.54
N ASP A 113 24.54 4.71 0.35
CA ASP A 113 25.77 3.97 0.65
C ASP A 113 26.92 4.38 -0.29
N LEU A 114 26.65 4.52 -1.59
CA LEU A 114 27.63 4.96 -2.59
C LEU A 114 28.17 6.37 -2.32
N LEU A 115 27.36 7.26 -1.73
CA LEU A 115 27.77 8.61 -1.33
C LEU A 115 28.61 8.62 -0.04
N GLY A 116 28.89 7.45 0.54
CA GLY A 116 29.72 7.29 1.74
C GLY A 116 29.00 7.67 3.03
N TRP A 117 27.68 7.87 3.00
CA TRP A 117 26.89 8.24 4.17
C TRP A 117 26.46 7.03 5.00
N GLY A 118 26.58 5.82 4.46
CA GLY A 118 26.28 4.55 5.16
C GLY A 118 27.34 4.07 6.15
N GLY A 119 28.50 4.74 6.23
CA GLY A 119 29.64 4.35 7.08
C GLY A 119 29.96 5.31 8.24
N LEU A 120 29.06 6.25 8.56
CA LEU A 120 29.18 7.16 9.71
C LEU A 120 28.69 6.53 11.02
#